data_AF-A0A9J6GIK5-F1
#
_entry.id   AF-A0A9J6GIK5-F1
#
_cell.length_a   1.000
_cell.length_b   1.000
_cell.length_c   1.000
_cell.angle_alpha   90.00
_cell.angle_beta   90.00
_cell.angle_gamma   90.00
#
_symmetry.space_group_name_H-M   'P 1'
#
loop_
_entity.id
_entity.type
_entity.pdbx_description
1 polymer ?
#
loop_
_entity_poly.entity_id
_entity_poly.type
_entity_poly.pdbx_seq_one_letter_code
_entity_poly.pdbx_strand_id
1 'polypeptide(L)'
;MWISTNSPLTLAATPHAAQNGEGGVARSRRVGSYVFCEHFPEEILRGALGYQHRPGEVYIVTYPKCGTTWMQHIVYNIYSRGEPPPTVGHFFHNMPFLERHGVEAL
;
A
#
# COMPACT_ATOMS: atom_id res chain seq x y z
N MET A 1 -16.23 -2.73 -1.18
CA MET A 1 -17.27 -3.36 -2.03
C MET A 1 -16.59 -4.42 -2.86
N TRP A 2 -16.68 -5.67 -2.39
CA TRP A 2 -16.19 -6.85 -3.08
C TRP A 2 -17.28 -7.24 -4.10
N ILE A 3 -16.94 -7.35 -5.38
CA ILE A 3 -17.80 -8.06 -6.33
C ILE A 3 -17.05 -9.33 -6.69
N SER A 4 -17.43 -10.41 -6.00
CA SER A 4 -17.23 -11.77 -6.47
C SER A 4 -18.19 -12.00 -7.64
N THR A 5 -17.67 -12.33 -8.81
CA THR A 5 -18.39 -13.17 -9.76
C THR A 5 -17.52 -14.38 -10.07
N ASN A 6 -18.01 -15.51 -9.59
CA ASN A 6 -17.51 -16.83 -9.92
C ASN A 6 -18.07 -17.21 -11.30
N SER A 7 -17.22 -17.42 -12.30
CA SER A 7 -17.54 -18.29 -13.44
C SER A 7 -16.26 -18.95 -13.97
N PRO A 8 -16.26 -20.27 -14.24
CA PRO A 8 -15.04 -21.04 -14.45
C PRO A 8 -14.77 -21.24 -15.94
N LEU A 9 -13.75 -20.58 -16.48
CA LEU A 9 -13.11 -21.03 -17.72
C LEU A 9 -11.60 -20.80 -17.64
N THR A 10 -10.90 -21.93 -17.58
CA THR A 10 -9.46 -22.09 -17.77
C THR A 10 -9.02 -21.44 -19.08
N LEU A 11 -8.07 -20.50 -19.02
CA LEU A 11 -7.12 -20.31 -20.11
C LEU A 11 -5.73 -20.18 -19.49
N ALA A 12 -4.93 -21.23 -19.70
CA ALA A 12 -3.52 -21.24 -19.39
C ALA A 12 -2.83 -20.06 -20.06
N ALA A 13 -2.27 -19.15 -19.27
CA ALA A 13 -1.35 -18.14 -19.77
C ALA A 13 0.07 -18.61 -19.46
N THR A 14 0.69 -19.26 -20.45
CA THR A 14 2.13 -19.51 -20.53
C THR A 14 2.88 -18.18 -20.36
N PRO A 15 3.99 -18.10 -19.59
CA PRO A 15 4.74 -16.85 -19.49
C PRO A 15 5.54 -16.65 -20.78
N HIS A 16 5.04 -15.79 -21.67
CA HIS A 16 5.82 -15.27 -22.77
C HIS A 16 6.78 -14.21 -22.22
N ALA A 17 8.08 -14.44 -22.41
CA ALA A 17 9.13 -13.47 -22.11
C ALA A 17 8.84 -12.16 -22.86
N ALA A 18 8.70 -11.06 -22.13
CA ALA A 18 8.70 -9.72 -22.70
C ALA A 18 10.09 -9.11 -22.43
N GLN A 19 10.86 -8.98 -23.51
CA GLN A 19 12.13 -8.27 -23.52
C GLN A 19 11.92 -6.75 -23.49
N ASN A 20 12.98 -6.08 -23.03
CA ASN A 20 13.12 -4.68 -22.65
C ASN A 20 12.73 -3.64 -23.72
N GLY A 21 12.08 -2.57 -23.28
CA GLY A 21 11.92 -1.32 -24.02
C GLY A 21 12.12 -0.12 -23.08
N GLU A 22 12.98 0.81 -23.48
CA GLU A 22 13.40 1.99 -22.72
C GLU A 22 12.28 3.04 -22.63
N GLY A 23 11.97 3.38 -21.38
CA GLY A 23 10.86 4.17 -20.89
C GLY A 23 10.72 3.69 -19.46
N GLY A 24 10.74 4.56 -18.46
CA GLY A 24 10.77 4.17 -17.05
C GLY A 24 9.49 3.45 -16.61
N VAL A 25 9.23 2.25 -17.13
CA VAL A 25 8.16 1.36 -16.71
C VAL A 25 8.52 0.98 -15.30
N ALA A 26 7.68 1.40 -14.35
CA ALA A 26 7.78 0.98 -12.97
C ALA A 26 7.77 -0.55 -12.96
N ARG A 27 8.93 -1.14 -12.71
CA ARG A 27 9.07 -2.59 -12.60
C ARG A 27 8.18 -3.06 -11.47
N SER A 28 7.55 -4.21 -11.67
CA SER A 28 6.62 -4.79 -10.71
C SER A 28 7.15 -6.11 -10.18
N ARG A 29 6.78 -6.43 -8.94
CA ARG A 29 7.19 -7.62 -8.19
C ARG A 29 5.96 -8.35 -7.68
N ARG A 30 5.97 -9.67 -7.71
CA ARG A 30 4.93 -10.50 -7.08
C ARG A 30 5.36 -10.94 -5.69
N VAL A 31 4.50 -10.74 -4.68
CA VAL A 31 4.65 -11.27 -3.32
C VAL A 31 3.34 -11.98 -2.95
N GLY A 32 3.39 -13.31 -2.82
CA GLY A 32 2.18 -14.13 -2.71
C GLY A 32 1.30 -13.99 -3.96
N SER A 33 0.01 -13.69 -3.75
CA SER A 33 -0.96 -13.45 -4.83
C SER A 33 -0.99 -11.99 -5.32
N TYR A 34 -0.21 -11.09 -4.73
CA TYR A 34 -0.27 -9.65 -4.99
C TYR A 34 0.91 -9.17 -5.84
N VAL A 35 0.68 -8.12 -6.62
CA VAL A 35 1.71 -7.45 -7.44
C VAL A 35 1.92 -6.04 -6.90
N PHE A 36 3.17 -5.70 -6.62
CA PHE A 36 3.60 -4.44 -6.06
C PHE A 36 4.58 -3.74 -6.99
N CYS A 37 4.73 -2.43 -6.83
CA CYS A 37 5.85 -1.69 -7.43
C CYS A 37 7.18 -2.17 -6.81
N GLU A 38 8.22 -2.32 -7.64
CA GLU A 38 9.55 -2.78 -7.20
C GLU A 38 10.21 -1.85 -6.18
N HIS A 39 9.75 -0.59 -6.09
CA HIS A 39 10.19 0.37 -5.07
C HIS A 39 9.93 -0.10 -3.62
N PHE A 40 8.99 -1.01 -3.39
CA PHE A 40 8.70 -1.54 -2.06
C PHE A 40 9.56 -2.78 -1.75
N PRO A 41 10.34 -2.78 -0.66
CA PRO A 41 11.18 -3.92 -0.31
C PRO A 41 10.35 -5.18 -0.04
N GLU A 42 10.75 -6.32 -0.60
CA GLU A 42 9.98 -7.56 -0.46
C GLU A 42 9.83 -8.03 0.99
N GLU A 43 10.89 -7.87 1.80
CA GLU A 43 10.86 -8.22 3.22
C GLU A 43 9.77 -7.44 3.97
N ILE A 44 9.68 -6.14 3.70
CA ILE A 44 8.64 -5.26 4.25
C ILE A 44 7.25 -5.72 3.79
N LEU A 45 7.08 -6.05 2.51
CA LEU A 45 5.81 -6.55 1.99
C LEU A 45 5.40 -7.89 2.61
N ARG A 46 6.35 -8.81 2.85
CA ARG A 46 6.09 -10.09 3.50
C ARG A 46 5.66 -9.90 4.96
N GLY A 47 6.34 -9.02 5.69
CA GLY A 47 5.95 -8.64 7.05
C GLY A 47 4.57 -8.00 7.10
N ALA A 48 4.30 -7.05 6.21
CA ALA A 48 3.01 -6.38 6.07
C ALA A 48 1.86 -7.35 5.79
N LEU A 49 2.06 -8.34 4.92
CA LEU A 49 1.03 -9.33 4.59
C LEU A 49 0.74 -10.31 5.74
N GLY A 50 1.69 -10.50 6.66
CA GLY A 50 1.52 -11.33 7.85
C GLY A 50 1.03 -10.56 9.08
N TYR A 51 0.97 -9.23 9.00
CA TYR A 51 0.67 -8.36 10.12
C TYR A 51 -0.73 -8.61 10.71
N GLN A 52 -0.80 -8.62 12.04
CA GLN A 52 -2.05 -8.74 12.79
C GLN A 52 -2.37 -7.39 13.42
N HIS A 53 -3.59 -6.90 13.17
CA HIS A 53 -4.05 -5.62 13.70
C HIS A 53 -4.06 -5.62 15.24
N ARG A 54 -3.75 -4.47 15.84
CA ARG A 54 -3.85 -4.26 17.29
C ARG A 54 -5.11 -3.46 17.63
N PRO A 55 -5.73 -3.68 18.80
CA PRO A 55 -6.89 -2.90 19.22
C PRO A 55 -6.56 -1.40 19.30
N GLY A 56 -7.42 -0.56 18.72
CA GLY A 56 -7.30 0.90 18.77
C GLY A 56 -6.52 1.54 17.62
N GLU A 57 -5.93 0.75 16.72
CA GLU A 57 -5.27 1.28 15.52
C GLU A 57 -6.28 1.71 14.45
N VAL A 58 -5.90 2.73 13.67
CA VAL A 58 -6.71 3.26 12.57
C VAL A 58 -5.91 3.19 11.28
N TYR A 59 -6.52 2.64 10.23
CA TYR A 59 -5.89 2.44 8.94
C TYR A 59 -6.62 3.21 7.84
N ILE A 60 -5.84 3.80 6.94
CA ILE A 60 -6.33 4.38 5.70
C ILE A 60 -6.00 3.39 4.58
N VAL A 61 -7.01 2.67 4.10
CA VAL A 61 -6.86 1.66 3.05
C VAL A 61 -7.55 2.12 1.78
N THR A 62 -6.77 2.34 0.73
CA THR A 62 -7.28 2.87 -0.55
C THR A 62 -6.51 2.24 -1.71
N TYR A 63 -7.16 2.06 -2.85
CA TYR A 63 -6.41 1.88 -4.09
C TYR A 63 -5.60 3.15 -4.40
N PRO A 64 -4.38 3.03 -5.00
CA PRO A 64 -3.56 4.20 -5.28
C PRO A 64 -4.33 5.28 -6.05
N LYS A 65 -4.12 6.54 -5.63
CA LYS A 65 -4.75 7.74 -6.21
C LYS A 65 -6.24 7.94 -5.91
N CYS A 66 -6.86 7.11 -5.06
CA CYS A 66 -8.24 7.29 -4.60
C CYS A 66 -8.38 8.20 -3.35
N GLY A 67 -7.45 9.12 -3.12
CA GLY A 67 -7.57 10.12 -2.05
C GLY A 67 -6.88 9.79 -0.72
N THR A 68 -5.86 8.92 -0.69
CA THR A 68 -5.08 8.58 0.52
C THR A 68 -4.60 9.83 1.27
N THR A 69 -3.99 10.78 0.56
CA THR A 69 -3.49 12.03 1.14
C THR A 69 -4.60 12.88 1.74
N TRP A 70 -5.76 12.95 1.07
CA TRP A 70 -6.90 13.70 1.58
C TRP A 70 -7.41 13.09 2.90
N MET A 71 -7.55 11.76 2.94
CA MET A 71 -7.92 11.05 4.16
C MET A 71 -6.90 11.21 5.29
N GLN A 72 -5.60 11.17 4.98
CA GLN A 72 -4.54 11.41 5.98
C GLN A 72 -4.69 12.78 6.65
N HIS A 73 -4.98 13.84 5.87
CA HIS A 73 -5.22 15.17 6.42
C HIS A 73 -6.49 15.24 7.27
N ILE A 74 -7.60 14.62 6.84
CA ILE A 74 -8.85 14.62 7.62
C ILE A 74 -8.61 13.92 8.98
N VAL A 75 -8.02 12.72 8.94
CA VAL A 75 -7.74 11.94 10.16
C VAL A 75 -6.78 12.70 11.06
N TYR A 76 -5.68 13.23 10.53
CA TYR A 76 -4.72 14.01 11.31
C TYR A 76 -5.40 15.16 12.05
N ASN A 77 -6.24 15.95 11.37
CA ASN A 77 -6.96 17.07 11.99
C ASN A 77 -7.91 16.63 13.10
N ILE A 78 -8.56 15.47 12.97
CA ILE A 78 -9.43 14.94 14.02
C ILE A 78 -8.60 14.62 15.27
N TYR A 79 -7.46 13.92 15.11
CA TYR A 79 -6.60 13.51 16.21
C TYR A 79 -5.82 14.67 16.84
N SER A 80 -5.43 15.67 16.04
CA SER A 80 -4.74 16.87 16.51
C SER A 80 -5.67 17.97 17.01
N ARG A 81 -7.00 17.75 17.00
CA ARG A 81 -8.01 18.77 17.32
C ARG A 81 -7.89 20.04 16.47
N GLY A 82 -7.48 19.87 15.21
CA GLY A 82 -7.29 20.95 14.24
C GLY A 82 -5.93 21.65 14.30
N GLU A 83 -5.03 21.24 15.19
CA GLU A 83 -3.68 21.79 15.24
C GLU A 83 -2.85 21.30 14.04
N PRO A 84 -2.16 22.19 13.32
CA PRO A 84 -1.33 21.81 12.18
C PRO A 84 -0.07 21.04 12.63
N PRO A 85 0.50 20.18 11.77
CA PRO A 85 1.77 19.53 12.09
C PRO A 85 2.90 20.56 12.16
N PRO A 86 3.82 20.47 13.14
CA PRO A 86 4.96 21.39 13.25
C PRO A 86 5.87 21.37 12.02
N THR A 87 6.01 20.20 11.38
CA THR A 87 6.75 20.02 10.14
C THR A 87 6.08 18.99 9.25
N VAL A 88 6.40 19.03 7.95
CA VAL A 88 5.98 17.99 6.99
C VAL A 88 6.52 16.62 7.41
N GLY A 89 7.73 16.57 7.98
CA GLY A 89 8.31 15.34 8.52
C GLY A 89 7.50 14.76 9.67
N HIS A 90 7.01 15.60 10.59
CA HIS A 90 6.12 15.18 11.67
C HIS A 90 4.82 14.58 11.13
N PHE A 91 4.24 15.17 10.07
CA PHE A 91 3.03 14.62 9.46
C PHE A 91 3.26 13.21 8.89
N PHE A 92 4.32 13.02 8.11
CA PHE A 92 4.61 11.70 7.50
C PHE A 92 5.08 10.67 8.53
N HIS A 93 5.75 11.10 9.61
CA HIS A 93 6.12 10.21 10.70
C HIS A 93 4.89 9.65 11.42
N ASN A 94 3.84 10.47 11.63
CA ASN A 94 2.59 10.03 12.24
C ASN A 94 1.64 9.28 11.27
N MET A 95 1.99 9.19 9.99
CA MET A 95 1.17 8.57 8.94
C MET A 95 1.99 7.56 8.12
N PRO A 96 2.57 6.52 8.77
CA PRO A 96 3.43 5.57 8.10
C PRO A 96 2.67 4.74 7.05
N PHE A 97 3.32 4.53 5.91
CA PHE A 97 2.87 3.56 4.91
C PHE A 97 3.44 2.18 5.23
N LEU A 98 2.57 1.20 5.46
CA LEU A 98 2.94 -0.16 5.85
C LEU A 98 3.84 -0.84 4.79
N GLU A 99 3.54 -0.64 3.51
CA GLU A 99 4.28 -1.18 2.37
C GLU A 99 5.66 -0.53 2.14
N ARG A 100 5.97 0.58 2.82
CA ARG A 100 7.23 1.32 2.70
C ARG A 100 8.08 1.24 3.97
N HIS A 101 7.45 1.38 5.13
CA HIS A 101 8.14 1.51 6.41
C HIS A 101 8.13 0.21 7.22
N GLY A 102 7.22 -0.72 6.90
CA GLY A 102 7.07 -1.98 7.62
C GLY A 102 6.26 -1.87 8.89
N VAL A 103 6.05 -3.04 9.50
CA VAL A 103 5.28 -3.22 10.73
C VAL A 103 5.92 -2.54 11.94
N GLU A 104 7.24 -2.36 11.91
CA GLU A 104 8.00 -1.71 12.99
C GLU A 104 7.74 -0.19 13.08
N ALA A 105 7.12 0.38 12.05
CA ALA A 105 6.72 1.79 12.04
C ALA A 105 5.30 2.01 12.59
N LEU A 106 4.59 0.95 13.02
CA LEU A 106 3.23 0.99 13.56
C LEU A 106 3.18 0.99 15.10
#